data_AF-A0A445CE58-F1
#
_entry.id   AF-A0A445CE58-F1
#
_cell.length_a   1.000
_cell.length_b   1.000
_cell.length_c   1.000
_cell.angle_alpha   90.00
_cell.angle_beta   90.00
_cell.angle_gamma   90.00
#
_symmetry.space_group_name_H-M   'P 1'
#
loop_
_entity.id
_entity.type
_entity.pdbx_description
1 polymer ?
#
loop_
_entity_poly.entity_id
_entity_poly.type
_entity_poly.pdbx_seq_one_letter_code
_entity_poly.pdbx_strand_id
1 'polypeptide(L)'
;MEGLSHFDEILREADGIILSRGNLGIYLPPEKVFLFRKSALYKCNMAGKPTVLTLVVDSMTDNLRPTRAEATDVANAVLDGSDAILLGAETLRGLYPIETISTFGRICSEAEKVFNQDLYW
;
A
#
# COMPACT_ATOMS: atom_id res chain seq x y z
N MET A 1 17.18 6.06 8.70
CA MET A 1 16.77 5.47 10.00
C MET A 1 15.97 6.44 10.86
N GLU A 2 16.30 7.73 10.88
CA GLU A 2 15.68 8.73 11.77
C GLU A 2 14.15 8.81 11.68
N GLY A 3 13.57 8.73 10.47
CA GLY A 3 12.10 8.72 10.30
C GLY A 3 11.40 7.47 10.85
N LEU A 4 12.11 6.33 10.98
CA LEU A 4 11.56 5.11 11.57
C LEU A 4 11.58 5.17 13.10
N SER A 5 12.65 5.72 13.68
CA SER A 5 12.80 5.85 15.13
C SER A 5 11.91 6.94 15.71
N HIS A 6 11.67 8.02 14.97
CA HIS A 6 10.84 9.15 15.41
C HIS A 6 9.45 9.16 14.78
N PHE A 7 8.97 8.00 14.30
CA PHE A 7 7.69 7.91 13.59
C PHE A 7 6.51 8.48 14.39
N ASP A 8 6.47 8.26 15.71
CA ASP A 8 5.37 8.74 16.56
C ASP A 8 5.35 10.26 16.72
N GLU A 9 6.52 10.90 16.72
CA GLU A 9 6.65 12.36 16.75
C GLU A 9 6.22 12.96 15.40
N ILE A 10 6.68 12.36 14.29
CA ILE A 10 6.28 12.77 12.94
C ILE A 10 4.77 12.61 12.77
N LEU A 11 4.21 11.48 13.17
CA LEU A 11 2.78 11.20 13.08
C LEU A 11 1.97 12.21 13.90
N ARG A 12 2.47 12.68 15.04
CA ARG A 12 1.75 13.67 15.86
C ARG A 12 1.60 15.01 15.13
N GLU A 13 2.63 15.45 14.42
CA GLU A 13 2.68 16.76 13.76
C GLU A 13 2.14 16.73 12.32
N ALA A 14 2.24 15.61 11.60
CA ALA A 14 1.84 15.52 10.19
C ALA A 14 0.32 15.43 10.02
N ASP A 15 -0.24 15.97 8.93
CA ASP A 15 -1.67 15.79 8.61
C ASP A 15 -2.00 14.42 8.01
N GLY A 16 -0.98 13.72 7.51
CA GLY A 16 -1.08 12.39 6.92
C GLY A 16 0.31 11.86 6.60
N ILE A 17 0.40 10.56 6.31
CA ILE A 17 1.68 9.88 6.11
C ILE A 17 1.72 9.22 4.74
N ILE A 18 2.82 9.42 4.01
CA ILE A 18 3.13 8.64 2.81
C ILE A 18 4.22 7.63 3.17
N LEU A 19 3.89 6.34 3.09
CA LEU A 19 4.81 5.24 3.37
C LEU A 19 5.35 4.66 2.07
N SER A 20 6.62 4.93 1.78
CA SER A 20 7.27 4.38 0.60
C SER A 20 7.95 3.04 0.87
N ARG A 21 7.43 1.97 0.24
CA ARG A 21 8.00 0.62 0.36
C ARG A 21 9.46 0.55 -0.07
N GLY A 22 9.81 1.19 -1.19
CA GLY A 22 11.17 1.19 -1.72
C GLY A 22 12.17 1.80 -0.74
N ASN A 23 11.79 2.90 -0.07
CA ASN A 23 12.62 3.54 0.94
C ASN A 23 12.76 2.67 2.20
N LEU A 24 11.69 2.00 2.64
CA LEU A 24 11.76 1.08 3.80
C LEU A 24 12.75 -0.07 3.57
N GLY A 25 12.79 -0.63 2.35
CA GLY A 25 13.69 -1.72 1.99
C GLY A 25 15.19 -1.36 2.00
N ILE A 26 15.52 -0.06 1.92
CA ILE A 26 16.92 0.41 2.03
C ILE A 26 17.39 0.39 3.50
N TYR A 27 16.48 0.67 4.45
CA TYR A 27 16.83 0.87 5.86
C TYR A 27 16.51 -0.33 6.75
N LEU A 28 15.69 -1.28 6.30
CA LEU A 28 15.27 -2.45 7.07
C LEU A 28 15.63 -3.74 6.33
N PRO A 29 16.00 -4.82 7.05
CA PRO A 29 16.06 -6.15 6.47
C PRO A 29 14.74 -6.51 5.77
N PRO A 30 14.76 -7.17 4.60
CA PRO A 30 13.55 -7.48 3.83
C PRO A 30 12.45 -8.18 4.65
N GLU A 31 12.84 -9.09 5.54
CA GLU A 31 11.95 -9.83 6.44
C GLU A 31 11.35 -8.97 7.57
N LYS A 32 11.77 -7.72 7.74
CA LYS A 32 11.22 -6.77 8.73
C LYS A 32 10.41 -5.64 8.12
N VAL A 33 10.46 -5.45 6.79
CA VAL A 33 9.74 -4.37 6.10
C VAL A 33 8.23 -4.44 6.37
N PHE A 34 7.66 -5.64 6.34
CA PHE A 34 6.22 -5.82 6.57
C PHE A 34 5.79 -5.48 8.01
N LEU A 35 6.65 -5.74 9.00
CA LEU A 35 6.37 -5.44 10.40
C LEU A 35 6.20 -3.93 10.60
N PHE A 36 7.13 -3.15 10.05
CA PHE A 36 7.06 -1.69 10.14
C PHE A 36 5.84 -1.15 9.40
N ARG A 37 5.60 -1.61 8.15
CA ARG A 37 4.44 -1.17 7.36
C ARG A 37 3.12 -1.38 8.12
N LYS A 38 2.90 -2.59 8.68
CA LYS A 38 1.68 -2.89 9.44
C LYS A 38 1.57 -2.02 10.69
N SER A 39 2.66 -1.85 11.44
CA SER A 39 2.66 -1.02 12.64
C SER A 39 2.39 0.45 12.32
N ALA A 40 2.95 0.99 11.24
CA ALA A 40 2.80 2.38 10.86
C ALA A 40 1.36 2.67 10.42
N LEU A 41 0.78 1.82 9.55
CA LEU A 41 -0.63 1.92 9.14
C LEU A 41 -1.57 1.87 10.34
N TYR A 42 -1.37 0.90 11.24
CA TYR A 42 -2.17 0.80 12.46
C TYR A 42 -2.13 2.09 13.28
N LYS A 43 -0.94 2.65 13.51
CA LYS A 43 -0.77 3.89 14.27
C LYS A 43 -1.45 5.08 13.59
N CYS A 44 -1.35 5.21 12.27
CA CYS A 44 -2.04 6.26 11.52
C CYS A 44 -3.57 6.12 11.64
N ASN A 45 -4.10 4.90 11.50
CA ASN A 45 -5.52 4.63 11.63
C ASN A 45 -6.03 4.97 13.03
N MET A 46 -5.28 4.60 14.07
CA MET A 46 -5.61 4.96 15.45
C MET A 46 -5.53 6.47 15.71
N ALA A 47 -4.66 7.19 15.00
CA ALA A 47 -4.57 8.65 15.07
C ALA A 47 -5.61 9.37 14.19
N GLY A 48 -6.37 8.64 13.37
CA GLY A 48 -7.31 9.20 12.39
C GLY A 48 -6.63 10.02 11.29
N LYS A 49 -5.37 9.70 10.96
CA LYS A 49 -4.56 10.42 9.98
C LYS A 49 -4.45 9.64 8.68
N PRO A 50 -4.80 10.22 7.52
CA PRO A 50 -4.74 9.55 6.23
C PRO A 50 -3.35 8.98 5.92
N THR A 51 -3.32 7.76 5.41
CA THR A 51 -2.10 7.07 4.98
C THR A 51 -2.14 6.68 3.51
N VAL A 52 -1.09 7.06 2.79
CA VAL A 52 -0.87 6.66 1.41
C VAL A 52 0.30 5.68 1.34
N LEU A 53 0.06 4.48 0.83
CA LEU A 53 1.14 3.53 0.52
C LEU A 53 1.64 3.76 -0.90
N THR A 54 2.96 3.80 -1.11
CA THR A 54 3.50 3.60 -2.46
C THR A 54 3.63 2.12 -2.72
N LEU A 55 2.89 1.61 -3.69
CA LEU A 55 2.97 0.23 -4.13
C LEU A 55 3.28 0.23 -5.62
N VAL A 56 4.00 -0.78 -6.08
CA VAL A 56 4.35 -0.89 -7.48
C VAL A 56 3.83 -2.23 -7.97
N VAL A 57 2.99 -2.19 -9.00
CA VAL A 57 2.65 -3.36 -9.81
C VAL A 57 3.58 -3.37 -11.03
N ASP A 58 4.89 -3.44 -10.77
CA ASP A 58 5.96 -3.25 -11.75
C ASP A 58 5.75 -4.11 -13.00
N SER A 59 5.28 -5.35 -12.82
CA SER A 59 5.04 -6.27 -13.94
C SER A 59 4.01 -5.72 -14.95
N MET A 60 3.10 -4.85 -14.53
CA MET A 60 2.09 -4.25 -15.41
C MET A 60 2.63 -3.12 -16.29
N THR A 61 3.89 -2.71 -16.11
CA THR A 61 4.56 -1.78 -17.04
C THR A 61 4.60 -2.38 -18.45
N ASP A 62 4.91 -3.67 -18.55
CA ASP A 62 5.08 -4.39 -19.83
C ASP A 62 4.03 -5.49 -20.05
N ASN A 63 3.18 -5.80 -19.05
CA ASN A 63 2.20 -6.88 -19.11
C ASN A 63 0.79 -6.41 -18.77
N LEU A 64 -0.23 -7.06 -19.35
CA LEU A 64 -1.64 -6.75 -19.10
C LEU A 64 -2.16 -7.21 -17.72
N ARG A 65 -1.38 -8.01 -16.97
CA ARG A 65 -1.81 -8.60 -15.69
C ARG A 65 -0.68 -8.55 -14.68
N PRO A 66 -0.98 -8.26 -13.40
CA PRO A 66 0.01 -8.34 -12.35
C PRO A 66 0.31 -9.80 -12.01
N THR A 67 1.43 -10.04 -11.34
CA THR A 67 1.72 -11.31 -10.70
C THR A 67 0.75 -11.57 -9.54
N ARG A 68 0.64 -12.84 -9.13
CA ARG A 68 -0.16 -13.20 -7.93
C ARG A 68 0.35 -12.49 -6.67
N ALA A 69 1.67 -12.34 -6.53
CA ALA A 69 2.28 -11.68 -5.39
C ALA A 69 1.91 -10.19 -5.34
N GLU A 70 1.98 -9.48 -6.46
CA GLU A 70 1.56 -8.08 -6.55
C GLU A 70 0.07 -7.92 -6.25
N ALA A 71 -0.79 -8.77 -6.83
CA ALA A 71 -2.23 -8.72 -6.56
C ALA A 71 -2.55 -8.95 -5.07
N THR A 72 -1.89 -9.91 -4.43
CA THR A 72 -2.04 -10.17 -2.99
C THR A 72 -1.48 -9.03 -2.14
N ASP A 73 -0.42 -8.35 -2.57
CA ASP A 73 0.14 -7.21 -1.85
C ASP A 73 -0.77 -5.97 -1.88
N VAL A 74 -1.44 -5.74 -3.02
CA VAL A 74 -2.51 -4.72 -3.16
C VAL A 74 -3.67 -5.04 -2.24
N ALA A 75 -4.17 -6.28 -2.26
CA ALA A 75 -5.26 -6.68 -1.38
C ALA A 75 -4.88 -6.49 0.10
N ASN A 76 -3.68 -6.91 0.50
CA ASN A 76 -3.21 -6.72 1.88
C ASN A 76 -3.00 -5.24 2.25
N ALA A 77 -2.66 -4.35 1.31
CA ALA A 77 -2.60 -2.91 1.56
C ALA A 77 -3.94 -2.35 1.99
N VAL A 78 -5.01 -2.76 1.30
CA VAL A 78 -6.38 -2.42 1.66
C VAL A 78 -6.75 -3.04 3.00
N LEU A 79 -6.47 -4.33 3.21
CA LEU A 79 -6.76 -5.05 4.46
C LEU A 79 -5.99 -4.54 5.68
N ASP A 80 -4.84 -3.92 5.48
CA ASP A 80 -4.08 -3.26 6.55
C ASP A 80 -4.63 -1.85 6.87
N GLY A 81 -5.64 -1.38 6.13
CA GLY A 81 -6.30 -0.11 6.34
C GLY A 81 -5.53 1.07 5.75
N SER A 82 -4.97 0.94 4.55
CA SER A 82 -4.42 2.08 3.81
C SER A 82 -5.55 2.91 3.19
N ASP A 83 -5.56 4.23 3.39
CA ASP A 83 -6.58 5.12 2.82
C ASP A 83 -6.43 5.30 1.31
N ALA A 84 -5.19 5.31 0.82
CA ALA A 84 -4.91 5.38 -0.60
C ALA A 84 -3.65 4.59 -0.98
N ILE A 85 -3.57 4.20 -2.24
CA ILE A 85 -2.38 3.57 -2.81
C ILE A 85 -1.94 4.39 -4.03
N LEU A 86 -0.67 4.76 -4.05
CA LEU A 86 -0.03 5.51 -5.13
C LEU A 86 0.64 4.54 -6.11
N LEU A 87 0.19 4.58 -7.37
CA LEU A 87 0.81 3.87 -8.50
C LEU A 87 2.00 4.67 -9.08
N GLY A 88 3.01 3.96 -9.58
CA GLY A 88 4.26 4.54 -10.06
C GLY A 88 4.46 4.46 -11.57
N ALA A 89 5.47 3.69 -11.99
CA ALA A 89 5.89 3.57 -13.38
C ALA A 89 4.80 2.99 -14.29
N GLU A 90 3.96 2.12 -13.76
CA GLU A 90 2.86 1.43 -14.44
C GLU A 90 1.82 2.40 -15.03
N THR A 91 1.61 3.57 -14.41
CA THR A 91 0.71 4.61 -14.92
C THR A 91 1.44 5.77 -15.58
N LEU A 92 2.70 6.02 -15.19
CA LEU A 92 3.51 7.11 -15.76
C LEU A 92 4.07 6.78 -17.15
N ARG A 93 4.57 5.55 -17.34
CA ARG A 93 5.28 5.12 -18.56
C ARG A 93 4.97 3.69 -19.01
N GLY A 94 4.02 3.02 -18.34
CA GLY A 94 3.61 1.67 -18.70
C GLY A 94 2.88 1.63 -20.04
N LEU A 95 2.90 0.46 -20.68
CA LEU A 95 2.19 0.20 -21.94
C LEU A 95 0.67 0.10 -21.74
N TYR A 96 0.22 -0.18 -20.52
CA TYR A 96 -1.17 -0.49 -20.19
C TYR A 96 -1.71 0.29 -18.97
N PRO A 97 -1.64 1.64 -18.96
CA PRO A 97 -1.98 2.44 -17.77
C PRO A 97 -3.47 2.36 -17.41
N ILE A 98 -4.36 2.23 -18.39
CA ILE A 98 -5.82 2.15 -18.17
C ILE A 98 -6.18 0.78 -17.59
N GLU A 99 -5.61 -0.30 -18.14
CA GLU A 99 -5.81 -1.66 -17.67
C GLU A 99 -5.21 -1.87 -16.29
N THR A 100 -4.09 -1.20 -16.00
CA THR A 100 -3.49 -1.12 -14.66
C THR A 100 -4.48 -0.54 -13.68
N ILE A 101 -5.01 0.66 -13.92
CA ILE A 101 -5.99 1.30 -13.03
C ILE A 101 -7.26 0.43 -12.87
N SER A 102 -7.76 -0.14 -13.97
CA SER A 102 -8.95 -1.00 -13.94
C SER A 102 -8.73 -2.29 -13.15
N THR A 103 -7.59 -2.95 -13.33
CA THR A 103 -7.25 -4.18 -12.61
C THR A 103 -6.99 -3.90 -11.13
N PHE A 104 -6.28 -2.82 -10.85
CA PHE A 104 -6.01 -2.37 -9.49
C PHE A 104 -7.31 -2.07 -8.72
N GLY A 105 -8.22 -1.29 -9.32
CA GLY A 105 -9.52 -0.97 -8.72
C GLY A 105 -10.37 -2.19 -8.44
N ARG A 106 -10.34 -3.21 -9.32
CA ARG A 106 -11.01 -4.49 -9.05
C ARG A 106 -10.43 -5.23 -7.84
N ILE A 107 -9.10 -5.25 -7.69
CA ILE A 107 -8.46 -5.91 -6.53
C ILE A 107 -8.83 -5.19 -5.23
N CYS A 108 -8.80 -3.85 -5.21
CA CYS A 108 -9.22 -3.08 -4.03
C CYS A 108 -10.68 -3.36 -3.67
N SER A 109 -11.58 -3.31 -4.65
CA SER A 109 -13.00 -3.58 -4.43
C SER A 109 -13.27 -5.00 -3.91
N GLU A 110 -12.51 -6.01 -4.36
CA GLU A 110 -12.62 -7.36 -3.80
C GLU A 110 -12.09 -7.43 -2.35
N ALA A 111 -11.00 -6.72 -2.05
CA ALA A 111 -10.43 -6.70 -0.69
C ALA A 111 -11.34 -5.97 0.31
N GLU A 112 -11.98 -4.87 -0.09
CA GLU A 112 -12.92 -4.09 0.73
C GLU A 112 -14.12 -4.92 1.21
N LYS A 113 -14.56 -5.90 0.41
CA LYS A 113 -15.65 -6.81 0.78
C LYS A 113 -15.36 -7.64 2.04
N VAL A 114 -14.09 -7.88 2.37
CA VAL A 114 -13.69 -8.72 3.51
C VAL A 114 -13.91 -8.02 4.85
N PHE A 115 -13.86 -6.68 4.88
CA PHE A 115 -14.02 -5.92 6.13
C PHE A 115 -15.45 -5.94 6.68
N ASN A 116 -16.44 -6.29 5.86
CA ASN A 116 -17.84 -6.39 6.25
C ASN A 116 -18.29 -7.85 6.22
N GLN A 117 -17.82 -8.63 7.21
CA GLN A 117 -17.98 -10.09 7.23
C GLN A 117 -19.44 -10.57 7.33
N ASP A 118 -20.41 -9.72 7.63
CA ASP A 118 -21.83 -10.10 7.70
C ASP A 118 -22.45 -10.47 6.33
N LEU A 119 -21.73 -10.29 5.22
CA LEU A 119 -22.23 -10.53 3.86
C LEU A 119 -21.86 -11.89 3.25
N TYR A 120 -20.97 -12.66 3.88
CA TYR A 120 -20.40 -13.88 3.28
C TYR A 120 -20.63 -15.17 4.07
N TRP A 121 -21.40 -15.11 5.17
CA TRP A 121 -21.88 -16.24 5.96
C TRP A 121 -23.40 -16.12 6.16
#